data_AF-A0A8J5JYG8-F1
#
_entry.id   AF-A0A8J5JYG8-F1
#
_cell.length_a   1.000
_cell.length_b   1.000
_cell.length_c   1.000
_cell.angle_alpha   90.00
_cell.angle_beta   90.00
_cell.angle_gamma   90.00
#
_symmetry.space_group_name_H-M   'P 1'
#
loop_
_entity.id
_entity.type
_entity.pdbx_description
1 polymer ?
#
loop_
_entity_poly.entity_id
_entity_poly.type
_entity_poly.pdbx_seq_one_letter_code
_entity_poly.pdbx_strand_id
1 'polypeptide(L)'
;MVGNLVQGNRLASAQGRDMGLMDNEDGMRRVACELYPSRVVALCLDPYCGLGLALWVLSSVYSGHQSILIPPGEVELNPSLWLSAVSQYKVRDTFCSYGVMELCTKGLGSSIVLLKQRGVNLACVRTCVVVAEERPRVQLTNSFSKLFSGLGLSPRAVSTSFGCRVNVTICLQGASSPDPTTVFVDLRSLRHDRVTLVERGAPHSLCIMESGKLLPGVKVVIANPDTKGQCSDSHLGEIWVQCNHNASGYFTLYGDDGTANDHFNAQLVTGNTGETYARTGYLGFLRRTESVQADGELHDAVFVVGALEETVILRGMRYHPIDIEMTVMRCHKKISECAVFNWTNLLVVVVELDGAEYEALDLVPLITSSVLEEHQVIVGVIVVVDPGVVPINSRGEKQRMHLRDGFLADQLDPIYVAYNM
;
A
#
# COMPACT_ATOMS: atom_id res chain seq x y z
N MET A 1 -18.95 -8.91 -58.07
CA MET A 1 -20.02 -9.91 -57.95
C MET A 1 -20.32 -10.04 -56.46
N VAL A 2 -21.20 -9.20 -55.90
CA VAL A 2 -22.68 -9.30 -55.93
C VAL A 2 -23.19 -10.55 -55.21
N GLY A 3 -23.92 -10.33 -54.11
CA GLY A 3 -24.93 -11.21 -53.51
C GLY A 3 -24.42 -12.25 -52.51
N ASN A 4 -25.04 -12.52 -51.36
CA ASN A 4 -26.41 -12.21 -50.94
C ASN A 4 -26.56 -12.25 -49.41
N LEU A 5 -27.36 -11.31 -48.90
CA LEU A 5 -28.16 -11.45 -47.69
C LEU A 5 -29.05 -12.70 -47.78
N VAL A 6 -29.17 -13.44 -46.67
CA VAL A 6 -30.38 -14.23 -46.37
C VAL A 6 -30.79 -13.96 -44.93
N GLN A 7 -31.92 -13.28 -44.77
CA GLN A 7 -32.74 -13.27 -43.56
C GLN A 7 -33.52 -14.59 -43.46
N GLY A 8 -33.74 -15.09 -42.23
CA GLY A 8 -34.92 -15.92 -41.98
C GLY A 8 -34.85 -16.98 -40.88
N ASN A 9 -35.14 -16.56 -39.65
CA ASN A 9 -35.99 -17.25 -38.65
C ASN A 9 -35.52 -18.52 -37.88
N ARG A 10 -35.21 -18.24 -36.60
CA ARG A 10 -35.91 -18.68 -35.37
C ARG A 10 -35.67 -20.08 -34.76
N LEU A 11 -35.36 -19.98 -33.46
CA LEU A 11 -35.78 -20.84 -32.34
C LEU A 11 -34.90 -22.07 -32.03
N ALA A 12 -33.85 -21.85 -31.24
CA ALA A 12 -33.53 -22.78 -30.16
C ALA A 12 -33.91 -22.11 -28.83
N SER A 13 -35.12 -22.43 -28.35
CA SER A 13 -35.53 -22.15 -26.99
C SER A 13 -34.73 -23.05 -26.04
N ALA A 14 -33.67 -22.50 -25.45
CA ALA A 14 -33.09 -23.12 -24.26
C ALA A 14 -34.08 -22.92 -23.11
N GLN A 15 -34.88 -23.96 -22.87
CA GLN A 15 -35.76 -24.05 -21.71
C GLN A 15 -34.94 -23.79 -20.45
N GLY A 16 -35.44 -22.88 -19.63
CA GLY A 16 -34.88 -22.55 -18.33
C GLY A 16 -34.64 -23.82 -17.52
N ARG A 17 -33.38 -24.06 -17.21
CA ARG A 17 -33.03 -24.67 -15.94
C ARG A 17 -32.89 -23.52 -14.97
N ASP A 18 -33.69 -23.57 -13.93
CA ASP A 18 -33.63 -22.71 -12.76
C ASP A 18 -32.19 -22.29 -12.49
N MET A 19 -31.92 -20.98 -12.60
CA MET A 19 -30.79 -20.39 -11.89
C MET A 19 -31.12 -20.54 -10.42
N GLY A 20 -30.77 -21.71 -9.89
CA GLY A 20 -30.71 -21.97 -8.46
C GLY A 20 -29.98 -20.79 -7.84
N LEU A 21 -30.70 -20.12 -6.93
CA LEU A 21 -30.22 -19.19 -5.92
C LEU A 21 -28.75 -18.84 -6.13
N MET A 22 -28.47 -17.75 -6.85
CA MET A 22 -27.14 -17.15 -6.82
C MET A 22 -26.78 -16.99 -5.35
N ASP A 23 -25.75 -17.71 -4.91
CA ASP A 23 -25.27 -17.66 -3.55
C ASP A 23 -25.09 -16.18 -3.16
N ASN A 24 -25.71 -15.78 -2.04
CA ASN A 24 -25.72 -14.40 -1.55
C ASN A 24 -24.32 -13.77 -1.47
N GLU A 25 -23.27 -14.60 -1.41
CA GLU A 25 -21.86 -14.19 -1.40
C GLU A 25 -21.36 -13.63 -2.74
N ASP A 26 -21.80 -14.19 -3.88
CA ASP A 26 -21.37 -13.75 -5.22
C ASP A 26 -22.02 -12.42 -5.63
N GLY A 27 -23.27 -12.19 -5.19
CA GLY A 27 -23.92 -10.89 -5.25
C GLY A 27 -23.19 -9.85 -4.40
N MET A 28 -22.76 -10.22 -3.19
CA MET A 28 -22.06 -9.32 -2.26
C MET A 28 -20.68 -8.90 -2.78
N ARG A 29 -19.96 -9.78 -3.50
CA ARG A 29 -18.68 -9.45 -4.14
C ARG A 29 -18.80 -8.43 -5.28
N ARG A 30 -19.87 -8.50 -6.09
CA ARG A 30 -20.17 -7.46 -7.11
C ARG A 30 -20.49 -6.10 -6.46
N VAL A 31 -21.12 -6.13 -5.28
CA VAL A 31 -21.58 -4.94 -4.56
C VAL A 31 -20.44 -4.19 -3.87
N ALA A 32 -19.39 -4.87 -3.39
CA ALA A 32 -18.31 -4.21 -2.64
C ALA A 32 -17.46 -3.22 -3.49
N CYS A 33 -17.20 -3.55 -4.76
CA CYS A 33 -16.45 -2.67 -5.67
C CYS A 33 -17.35 -1.94 -6.68
N GLU A 34 -18.65 -2.25 -6.75
CA GLU A 34 -19.62 -1.64 -7.68
C GLU A 34 -19.19 -1.66 -9.16
N LEU A 35 -18.47 -2.70 -9.57
CA LEU A 35 -17.99 -2.87 -10.93
C LEU A 35 -19.08 -3.50 -11.81
N TYR A 36 -19.58 -2.75 -12.78
CA TYR A 36 -20.66 -3.14 -13.71
C TYR A 36 -20.22 -3.00 -15.17
N PRO A 37 -20.92 -3.66 -16.14
CA PRO A 37 -20.53 -3.59 -17.55
C PRO A 37 -20.50 -2.18 -18.16
N SER A 38 -21.30 -1.25 -17.62
CA SER A 38 -21.32 0.15 -18.06
C SER A 38 -20.20 1.01 -17.48
N ARG A 39 -19.34 0.45 -16.62
CA ARG A 39 -18.22 1.16 -15.99
C ARG A 39 -16.99 1.15 -16.89
N VAL A 40 -16.23 2.25 -16.78
CA VAL A 40 -14.86 2.34 -17.27
C VAL A 40 -13.96 2.44 -16.05
N VAL A 41 -12.95 1.57 -15.97
CA VAL A 41 -11.98 1.53 -14.88
C VAL A 41 -10.61 1.92 -15.43
N ALA A 42 -9.96 2.92 -14.83
CA ALA A 42 -8.57 3.25 -15.17
C ALA A 42 -7.60 2.59 -14.20
N LEU A 43 -6.63 1.85 -14.74
CA LEU A 43 -5.60 1.16 -13.97
C LEU A 43 -4.24 1.79 -14.33
N CYS A 44 -3.71 2.57 -13.40
CA CYS A 44 -2.34 3.08 -13.45
C CYS A 44 -1.45 2.25 -12.53
N LEU A 45 -1.39 0.96 -12.81
CA LEU A 45 -0.70 -0.08 -12.05
C LEU A 45 0.07 -0.97 -13.02
N ASP A 46 1.00 -1.76 -12.50
CA ASP A 46 1.61 -2.83 -13.27
C ASP A 46 0.54 -3.91 -13.59
N PRO A 47 0.22 -4.14 -14.89
CA PRO A 47 -0.81 -5.11 -15.27
C PRO A 47 -0.36 -6.57 -15.09
N TYR A 48 0.91 -6.82 -14.78
CA TYR A 48 1.48 -8.18 -14.71
C TYR A 48 1.54 -8.74 -13.29
N CYS A 49 1.22 -7.96 -12.26
CA CYS A 49 1.32 -8.40 -10.87
C CYS A 49 0.18 -7.92 -9.97
N GLY A 50 -0.01 -8.64 -8.86
CA GLY A 50 -0.89 -8.28 -7.76
C GLY A 50 -2.31 -7.89 -8.19
N LEU A 51 -2.82 -6.83 -7.57
CA LEU A 51 -4.19 -6.35 -7.79
C LEU A 51 -4.38 -5.75 -9.19
N GLY A 52 -3.33 -5.23 -9.83
CA GLY A 52 -3.40 -4.70 -11.19
C GLY A 52 -3.80 -5.77 -12.21
N LEU A 53 -3.14 -6.94 -12.15
CA LEU A 53 -3.47 -8.11 -12.96
C LEU A 53 -4.89 -8.62 -12.66
N ALA A 54 -5.26 -8.73 -11.38
CA ALA A 54 -6.56 -9.24 -10.98
C ALA A 54 -7.71 -8.34 -11.48
N LEU A 55 -7.58 -7.02 -11.36
CA LEU A 55 -8.58 -6.06 -11.85
C LEU A 55 -8.68 -6.08 -13.38
N TRP A 56 -7.54 -6.14 -14.06
CA TRP A 56 -7.52 -6.11 -15.51
C TRP A 56 -8.03 -7.41 -16.13
N VAL A 57 -7.58 -8.58 -15.67
CA VAL A 57 -7.88 -9.86 -16.34
C VAL A 57 -9.12 -10.53 -15.76
N LEU A 58 -9.22 -10.60 -14.43
CA LEU A 58 -10.30 -11.35 -13.77
C LEU A 58 -11.55 -10.48 -13.62
N SER A 59 -11.42 -9.30 -13.03
CA SER A 59 -12.57 -8.43 -12.76
C SER A 59 -13.20 -7.88 -14.04
N SER A 60 -12.41 -7.51 -15.05
CA SER A 60 -12.96 -7.00 -16.31
C SER A 60 -13.80 -8.03 -17.05
N VAL A 61 -13.36 -9.29 -17.08
CA VAL A 61 -14.10 -10.39 -17.72
C VAL A 61 -15.33 -10.76 -16.90
N TYR A 62 -15.19 -10.83 -15.57
CA TYR A 62 -16.29 -11.20 -14.68
C TYR A 62 -17.41 -10.14 -14.65
N SER A 63 -17.07 -8.86 -14.59
CA SER A 63 -18.02 -7.75 -14.53
C SER A 63 -18.36 -7.16 -15.89
N GLY A 64 -17.65 -7.54 -16.96
CA GLY A 64 -17.85 -7.03 -18.33
C GLY A 64 -17.52 -5.54 -18.51
N HIS A 65 -16.68 -4.96 -17.64
CA HIS A 65 -16.35 -3.54 -17.68
C HIS A 65 -15.19 -3.25 -18.63
N GLN A 66 -15.10 -2.01 -19.14
CA GLN A 66 -13.96 -1.57 -19.94
C GLN A 66 -12.80 -1.14 -19.03
N SER A 67 -11.61 -1.70 -19.25
CA SER A 67 -10.39 -1.28 -18.54
C SER A 67 -9.50 -0.42 -19.43
N ILE A 68 -9.01 0.70 -18.90
CA ILE A 68 -7.99 1.55 -19.51
C ILE A 68 -6.70 1.32 -18.74
N LEU A 69 -5.68 0.80 -19.41
CA LEU A 69 -4.37 0.56 -18.82
C LEU A 69 -3.45 1.75 -19.11
N ILE A 70 -2.79 2.25 -18.07
CA ILE A 70 -1.85 3.36 -18.16
C ILE A 70 -0.56 2.87 -17.51
N PRO A 71 0.49 2.56 -18.30
CA PRO A 71 1.75 2.09 -17.75
C PRO A 71 2.37 3.15 -16.83
N PRO A 72 2.82 2.79 -15.61
CA PRO A 72 3.46 3.75 -14.71
C PRO A 72 4.67 4.47 -15.33
N GLY A 73 5.48 3.77 -16.14
CA GLY A 73 6.63 4.38 -16.83
C GLY A 73 6.27 5.49 -17.82
N GLU A 74 5.07 5.48 -18.40
CA GLU A 74 4.60 6.59 -19.25
C GLU A 74 4.20 7.81 -18.41
N VAL A 75 3.78 7.60 -17.17
CA VAL A 75 3.47 8.69 -16.21
C VAL A 75 4.75 9.34 -15.69
N GLU A 76 5.84 8.59 -15.56
CA GLU A 76 7.17 9.16 -15.26
C GLU A 76 7.60 10.18 -16.32
N LEU A 77 7.41 9.84 -17.60
CA LEU A 77 7.71 10.73 -18.73
C LEU A 77 6.72 11.89 -18.84
N ASN A 78 5.44 11.63 -18.55
CA ASN A 78 4.37 12.62 -18.61
C ASN A 78 3.40 12.48 -17.42
N PRO A 79 3.65 13.22 -16.31
CA PRO A 79 2.84 13.12 -15.10
C PRO A 79 1.36 13.45 -15.29
N SER A 80 1.00 14.19 -16.35
CA SER A 80 -0.41 14.56 -16.63
C SER A 80 -1.22 13.44 -17.28
N LEU A 81 -0.56 12.43 -17.85
CA LEU A 81 -1.19 11.40 -18.68
C LEU A 81 -2.34 10.69 -17.96
N TRP A 82 -2.11 10.24 -16.73
CA TRP A 82 -3.11 9.51 -15.96
C TRP A 82 -4.37 10.34 -15.70
N LEU A 83 -4.21 11.56 -15.19
CA LEU A 83 -5.34 12.45 -14.88
C LEU A 83 -6.07 12.93 -16.13
N SER A 84 -5.35 13.17 -17.23
CA SER A 84 -5.94 13.51 -18.52
C SER A 84 -6.77 12.36 -19.08
N ALA A 85 -6.28 11.11 -19.00
CA ALA A 85 -7.04 9.94 -19.43
C ALA A 85 -8.29 9.73 -18.57
N VAL A 86 -8.15 9.79 -17.24
CA VAL A 86 -9.28 9.72 -16.30
C VAL A 86 -10.35 10.75 -16.64
N SER A 87 -9.94 11.98 -16.95
CA SER A 87 -10.87 13.04 -17.33
C SER A 87 -11.53 12.82 -18.70
N GLN A 88 -10.74 12.49 -19.74
CA GLN A 88 -11.21 12.31 -21.11
C GLN A 88 -12.26 11.20 -21.21
N TYR A 89 -12.02 10.08 -20.52
CA TYR A 89 -12.93 8.93 -20.51
C TYR A 89 -14.00 9.02 -19.40
N LYS A 90 -14.04 10.13 -18.64
CA LYS A 90 -14.98 10.36 -17.53
C LYS A 90 -15.01 9.18 -16.56
N VAL A 91 -13.83 8.65 -16.24
CA VAL A 91 -13.65 7.47 -15.41
C VAL A 91 -14.17 7.76 -14.01
N ARG A 92 -14.94 6.82 -13.47
CA ARG A 92 -15.46 6.88 -12.10
C ARG A 92 -14.49 6.24 -11.11
N ASP A 93 -13.94 5.10 -11.48
CA ASP A 93 -13.17 4.22 -10.61
C ASP A 93 -11.75 4.08 -11.17
N THR A 94 -10.76 4.52 -10.42
CA THR A 94 -9.35 4.49 -10.82
C THR A 94 -8.48 3.90 -9.73
N PHE A 95 -7.41 3.24 -10.14
CA PHE A 95 -6.43 2.62 -9.25
C PHE A 95 -5.02 3.09 -9.60
N CYS A 96 -4.21 3.36 -8.59
CA CYS A 96 -2.81 3.77 -8.78
C CYS A 96 -1.91 3.27 -7.64
N SER A 97 -0.60 3.32 -7.86
CA SER A 97 0.40 3.07 -6.81
C SER A 97 0.79 4.37 -6.10
N TYR A 98 1.47 4.27 -4.94
CA TYR A 98 2.03 5.46 -4.30
C TYR A 98 3.07 6.15 -5.18
N GLY A 99 3.87 5.41 -5.95
CA GLY A 99 4.80 5.98 -6.93
C GLY A 99 4.09 6.88 -7.95
N VAL A 100 3.01 6.42 -8.55
CA VAL A 100 2.21 7.22 -9.49
C VAL A 100 1.60 8.46 -8.81
N MET A 101 1.05 8.29 -7.61
CA MET A 101 0.48 9.40 -6.83
C MET A 101 1.54 10.47 -6.52
N GLU A 102 2.74 10.05 -6.16
CA GLU A 102 3.87 10.92 -5.87
C GLU A 102 4.37 11.67 -7.11
N LEU A 103 4.56 10.97 -8.23
CA LEU A 103 4.94 11.56 -9.51
C LEU A 103 3.94 12.65 -9.95
N CYS A 104 2.64 12.38 -9.85
CA CYS A 104 1.63 13.37 -10.18
C CYS A 104 1.63 14.55 -9.20
N THR A 105 1.79 14.30 -7.89
CA THR A 105 1.80 15.36 -6.88
C THR A 105 3.00 16.29 -7.04
N LYS A 106 4.20 15.73 -7.20
CA LYS A 106 5.44 16.50 -7.41
C LYS A 106 5.46 17.17 -8.79
N GLY A 107 5.17 16.42 -9.85
CA GLY A 107 5.26 16.90 -11.24
C GLY A 107 4.19 17.90 -11.66
N LEU A 108 2.98 17.83 -11.08
CA LEU A 108 1.86 18.70 -11.47
C LEU A 108 1.54 19.81 -10.47
N GLY A 109 2.31 19.94 -9.38
CA GLY A 109 2.07 20.91 -8.31
C GLY A 109 1.83 22.34 -8.80
N SER A 110 2.63 22.80 -9.77
CA SER A 110 2.54 24.14 -10.38
C SER A 110 1.61 24.22 -11.61
N SER A 111 1.13 23.08 -12.11
CA SER A 111 0.46 22.97 -13.40
C SER A 111 -1.07 22.85 -13.32
N ILE A 112 -1.67 22.92 -12.12
CA ILE A 112 -3.12 22.76 -11.92
C ILE A 112 -3.95 23.76 -12.73
N VAL A 113 -3.53 25.04 -12.79
CA VAL A 113 -4.25 26.06 -13.57
C VAL A 113 -4.20 25.75 -15.07
N LEU A 114 -3.04 25.31 -15.57
CA LEU A 114 -2.86 24.92 -16.97
C LEU A 114 -3.71 23.68 -17.32
N LEU A 115 -3.75 22.68 -16.45
CA LEU A 115 -4.59 21.48 -16.63
C LEU A 115 -6.07 21.85 -16.71
N LYS A 116 -6.52 22.77 -15.85
CA LYS A 116 -7.89 23.29 -15.88
C LYS A 116 -8.20 24.04 -17.18
N GLN A 117 -7.26 24.85 -17.68
CA GLN A 117 -7.39 25.53 -18.99
C GLN A 117 -7.43 24.55 -20.17
N ARG A 118 -6.71 23.41 -20.06
CA ARG A 118 -6.78 22.29 -21.01
C ARG A 118 -8.05 21.45 -20.88
N GLY A 119 -8.96 21.78 -19.95
CA GLY A 119 -10.24 21.11 -19.77
C GLY A 119 -10.18 19.84 -18.91
N VAL A 120 -9.10 19.60 -18.17
CA VAL A 120 -9.02 18.45 -17.24
C VAL A 120 -9.96 18.67 -16.06
N ASN A 121 -10.89 17.73 -15.88
CA ASN A 121 -11.90 17.70 -14.83
C ASN A 121 -12.02 16.29 -14.24
N LEU A 122 -11.85 16.18 -12.92
CA LEU A 122 -11.86 14.94 -12.14
C LEU A 122 -13.15 14.74 -11.34
N ALA A 123 -14.18 15.58 -11.53
CA ALA A 123 -15.45 15.48 -10.80
C ALA A 123 -16.22 14.16 -11.03
N CYS A 124 -15.89 13.42 -12.08
CA CYS A 124 -16.46 12.09 -12.34
C CYS A 124 -15.91 11.01 -11.41
N VAL A 125 -14.71 11.21 -10.85
CA VAL A 125 -14.03 10.23 -10.01
C VAL A 125 -14.76 10.11 -8.67
N ARG A 126 -15.20 8.90 -8.36
CA ARG A 126 -15.82 8.54 -7.07
C ARG A 126 -14.96 7.61 -6.25
N THR A 127 -14.06 6.88 -6.89
CA THR A 127 -13.14 5.96 -6.23
C THR A 127 -11.78 6.07 -6.91
N CYS A 128 -10.77 6.42 -6.11
CA CYS A 128 -9.36 6.50 -6.46
C CYS A 128 -8.61 5.69 -5.41
N VAL A 129 -8.46 4.40 -5.66
CA VAL A 129 -7.85 3.48 -4.71
C VAL A 129 -6.35 3.45 -4.95
N VAL A 130 -5.60 3.80 -3.92
CA VAL A 130 -4.15 3.61 -3.88
C VAL A 130 -3.85 2.20 -3.41
N VAL A 131 -3.20 1.42 -4.26
CA VAL A 131 -2.77 0.06 -3.93
C VAL A 131 -1.47 0.13 -3.13
N ALA A 132 -1.53 -0.33 -1.88
CA ALA A 132 -0.43 -0.27 -0.94
C ALA A 132 -0.06 -1.67 -0.43
N GLU A 133 1.20 -2.07 -0.61
CA GLU A 133 1.81 -3.20 0.13
C GLU A 133 2.77 -2.67 1.21
N GLU A 134 2.40 -1.55 1.85
CA GLU A 134 3.14 -0.87 2.91
C GLU A 134 2.18 -0.09 3.82
N ARG A 135 2.70 0.56 4.88
CA ARG A 135 1.90 1.46 5.72
C ARG A 135 1.34 2.61 4.87
N PRO A 136 0.02 2.90 4.92
CA PRO A 136 -0.57 4.02 4.19
C PRO A 136 0.13 5.37 4.39
N ARG A 137 0.51 6.05 3.29
CA ARG A 137 1.22 7.34 3.28
C ARG A 137 0.27 8.53 3.46
N VAL A 138 -0.14 8.79 4.70
CA VAL A 138 -1.14 9.83 5.05
C VAL A 138 -0.83 11.21 4.47
N GLN A 139 0.43 11.66 4.56
CA GLN A 139 0.84 12.99 4.09
C GLN A 139 0.72 13.13 2.56
N LEU A 140 1.10 12.08 1.82
CA LEU A 140 1.04 12.06 0.37
C LEU A 140 -0.43 12.06 -0.10
N THR A 141 -1.26 11.21 0.48
CA THR A 141 -2.70 11.15 0.20
C THR A 141 -3.38 12.50 0.45
N ASN A 142 -3.07 13.15 1.58
CA ASN A 142 -3.61 14.48 1.90
C ASN A 142 -3.14 15.56 0.91
N SER A 143 -1.87 15.54 0.53
CA SER A 143 -1.28 16.49 -0.41
C SER A 143 -1.89 16.34 -1.80
N PHE A 144 -2.04 15.10 -2.27
CA PHE A 144 -2.68 14.76 -3.54
C PHE A 144 -4.13 15.25 -3.57
N SER A 145 -4.95 14.86 -2.58
CA SER A 145 -6.36 15.26 -2.49
C SER A 145 -6.53 16.78 -2.46
N LYS A 146 -5.69 17.48 -1.69
CA LYS A 146 -5.72 18.94 -1.61
C LYS A 146 -5.35 19.58 -2.95
N LEU A 147 -4.29 19.13 -3.59
CA LEU A 147 -3.78 19.67 -4.84
C LEU A 147 -4.81 19.53 -5.98
N PHE A 148 -5.38 18.32 -6.14
CA PHE A 148 -6.30 18.02 -7.25
C PHE A 148 -7.77 18.39 -6.98
N SER A 149 -8.09 18.87 -5.77
CA SER A 149 -9.40 19.47 -5.48
C SER A 149 -9.77 20.61 -6.45
N GLY A 150 -8.76 21.37 -6.92
CA GLY A 150 -8.94 22.44 -7.91
C GLY A 150 -9.41 21.97 -9.30
N LEU A 151 -9.22 20.67 -9.60
CA LEU A 151 -9.72 19.99 -10.80
C LEU A 151 -11.02 19.22 -10.54
N GLY A 152 -11.60 19.31 -9.34
CA GLY A 152 -12.87 18.66 -8.98
C GLY A 152 -12.73 17.29 -8.32
N LEU A 153 -11.52 16.84 -7.98
CA LEU A 153 -11.34 15.58 -7.24
C LEU A 153 -11.87 15.74 -5.81
N SER A 154 -12.80 14.87 -5.41
CA SER A 154 -13.28 14.83 -4.03
C SER A 154 -12.25 14.14 -3.12
N PRO A 155 -11.87 14.69 -1.96
CA PRO A 155 -11.01 14.01 -1.01
C PRO A 155 -11.55 12.65 -0.55
N ARG A 156 -12.88 12.51 -0.48
CA ARG A 156 -13.58 11.25 -0.15
C ARG A 156 -13.38 10.17 -1.21
N ALA A 157 -13.08 10.55 -2.45
CA ALA A 157 -12.84 9.57 -3.50
C ALA A 157 -11.50 8.84 -3.31
N VAL A 158 -10.53 9.42 -2.59
CA VAL A 158 -9.20 8.84 -2.44
C VAL A 158 -9.19 7.91 -1.22
N SER A 159 -8.85 6.66 -1.47
CA SER A 159 -8.80 5.62 -0.45
C SER A 159 -7.58 4.73 -0.64
N THR A 160 -7.36 3.82 0.29
CA THR A 160 -6.25 2.86 0.26
C THR A 160 -6.80 1.44 0.17
N SER A 161 -5.94 0.53 -0.28
CA SER A 161 -6.18 -0.90 -0.25
C SER A 161 -4.94 -1.61 0.24
N PHE A 162 -5.14 -2.76 0.86
CA PHE A 162 -4.05 -3.61 1.31
C PHE A 162 -4.16 -5.00 0.70
N GLY A 163 -3.05 -5.42 0.13
CA GLY A 163 -2.79 -6.76 -0.36
C GLY A 163 -1.33 -7.09 -0.12
N CYS A 164 -0.98 -8.35 -0.34
CA CYS A 164 0.38 -8.85 -0.25
C CYS A 164 0.54 -10.05 -1.19
N ARG A 165 1.75 -10.61 -1.26
CA ARG A 165 2.04 -11.80 -2.09
C ARG A 165 1.17 -13.01 -1.76
N VAL A 166 0.78 -13.13 -0.49
CA VAL A 166 0.00 -14.26 0.03
C VAL A 166 -1.50 -14.10 -0.24
N ASN A 167 -1.98 -12.86 -0.30
CA ASN A 167 -3.35 -12.53 -0.65
C ASN A 167 -3.38 -11.19 -1.39
N VAL A 168 -3.81 -11.24 -2.66
CA VAL A 168 -3.78 -10.10 -3.59
C VAL A 168 -4.63 -8.91 -3.10
N THR A 169 -5.68 -9.15 -2.30
CA THR A 169 -6.55 -8.10 -1.78
C THR A 169 -7.26 -8.55 -0.51
N ILE A 170 -6.79 -8.03 0.62
CA ILE A 170 -7.36 -8.27 1.95
C ILE A 170 -8.40 -7.18 2.25
N CYS A 171 -8.03 -5.93 1.99
CA CYS A 171 -8.84 -4.76 2.27
C CYS A 171 -8.97 -3.86 1.04
N LEU A 172 -10.17 -3.31 0.83
CA LEU A 172 -10.45 -2.33 -0.21
C LEU A 172 -11.57 -1.39 0.26
N GLN A 173 -11.51 -0.12 -0.14
CA GLN A 173 -12.53 0.87 0.21
C GLN A 173 -13.04 1.57 -1.06
N GLY A 174 -14.29 1.27 -1.42
CA GLY A 174 -14.97 1.79 -2.61
C GLY A 174 -15.83 3.03 -2.33
N ALA A 175 -16.53 3.54 -3.35
CA ALA A 175 -17.33 4.77 -3.26
C ALA A 175 -18.43 4.75 -2.18
N SER A 176 -18.97 3.57 -1.87
CA SER A 176 -20.04 3.37 -0.88
C SER A 176 -19.52 3.06 0.52
N SER A 177 -18.20 2.99 0.70
CA SER A 177 -17.60 2.85 2.01
C SER A 177 -17.62 4.17 2.80
N PRO A 178 -17.49 4.10 4.14
CA PRO A 178 -17.29 5.28 4.98
C PRO A 178 -16.04 6.06 4.56
N ASP A 179 -15.86 7.26 5.11
CA ASP A 179 -14.59 7.98 4.94
C ASP A 179 -13.46 7.21 5.65
N PRO A 180 -12.23 7.18 5.09
CA PRO A 180 -11.12 6.44 5.69
C PRO A 180 -10.80 7.00 7.07
N THR A 181 -10.74 6.12 8.06
CA THR A 181 -10.47 6.52 9.43
C THR A 181 -8.96 6.69 9.65
N THR A 182 -8.58 7.70 10.43
CA THR A 182 -7.20 7.88 10.89
C THR A 182 -7.16 7.83 12.40
N VAL A 183 -6.19 7.10 12.93
CA VAL A 183 -5.96 6.96 14.38
C VAL A 183 -4.57 7.46 14.72
N PHE A 184 -4.41 7.94 15.95
CA PHE A 184 -3.11 8.34 16.47
C PHE A 184 -2.68 7.32 17.51
N VAL A 185 -1.46 6.80 17.37
CA VAL A 185 -0.89 5.81 18.28
C VAL A 185 0.39 6.33 18.91
N ASP A 186 0.67 5.91 20.14
CA ASP A 186 1.94 6.21 20.80
C ASP A 186 3.08 5.39 20.20
N LEU A 187 4.06 6.08 19.62
CA LEU A 187 5.21 5.46 18.99
C LEU A 187 6.11 4.71 19.99
N ARG A 188 6.11 5.06 21.28
CA ARG A 188 6.86 4.32 22.31
C ARG A 188 6.22 2.97 22.64
N SER A 189 4.89 2.94 22.71
CA SER A 189 4.12 1.71 22.89
C SER A 189 4.32 0.75 21.70
N LEU A 190 4.32 1.28 20.46
CA LEU A 190 4.55 0.46 19.26
C LEU A 190 5.90 -0.28 19.29
N ARG A 191 6.95 0.33 19.85
CA ARG A 191 8.28 -0.32 19.98
C ARG A 191 8.28 -1.56 20.88
N HIS A 192 7.28 -1.68 21.74
CA HIS A 192 7.08 -2.79 22.66
C HIS A 192 5.92 -3.70 22.18
N ASP A 193 5.61 -3.66 20.89
CA ASP A 193 4.53 -4.44 20.26
C ASP A 193 3.15 -4.18 20.88
N ARG A 194 2.90 -2.94 21.30
CA ARG A 194 1.62 -2.50 21.87
C ARG A 194 1.03 -1.34 21.08
N VAL A 195 -0.29 -1.36 20.96
CA VAL A 195 -1.07 -0.30 20.32
C VAL A 195 -1.80 0.47 21.41
N THR A 196 -1.31 1.68 21.68
CA THR A 196 -1.94 2.62 22.60
C THR A 196 -2.45 3.81 21.80
N LEU A 197 -3.76 4.03 21.80
CA LEU A 197 -4.37 5.18 21.15
C LEU A 197 -4.10 6.45 21.96
N VAL A 198 -3.77 7.52 21.26
CA VAL A 198 -3.53 8.85 21.83
C VAL A 198 -4.32 9.89 21.07
N GLU A 199 -4.45 11.08 21.64
CA GLU A 199 -5.06 12.21 20.95
C GLU A 199 -4.14 12.78 19.87
N ARG A 200 -4.74 13.44 18.88
CA ARG A 200 -4.00 14.16 17.86
C ARG A 200 -3.13 15.25 18.51
N GLY A 201 -1.83 15.22 18.21
CA GLY A 201 -0.88 16.21 18.74
C GLY A 201 -0.28 15.84 20.10
N ALA A 202 -0.63 14.67 20.66
CA ALA A 202 0.08 14.12 21.80
C ALA A 202 1.58 13.93 21.46
N PRO A 203 2.49 14.04 22.45
CA PRO A 203 3.91 13.81 22.22
C PRO A 203 4.14 12.38 21.72
N HIS A 204 5.01 12.22 20.73
CA HIS A 204 5.28 10.93 20.06
C HIS A 204 4.04 10.27 19.41
N SER A 205 3.00 11.05 19.09
CA SER A 205 1.86 10.54 18.33
C SER A 205 2.26 10.26 16.88
N LEU A 206 1.94 9.06 16.43
CA LEU A 206 2.06 8.62 15.04
C LEU A 206 0.66 8.52 14.44
N CYS A 207 0.44 9.18 13.31
CA CYS A 207 -0.81 9.08 12.55
C CYS A 207 -0.78 7.83 11.67
N ILE A 208 -1.77 6.96 11.82
CA ILE A 208 -1.95 5.76 10.99
C ILE A 208 -3.34 5.83 10.35
N MET A 209 -3.39 5.63 9.03
CA MET A 209 -4.63 5.53 8.29
C MET A 209 -5.02 4.06 8.13
N GLU A 210 -6.32 3.81 8.19
CA GLU A 210 -6.90 2.52 7.82
C GLU A 210 -6.46 2.10 6.40
N SER A 211 -6.26 0.81 6.19
CA SER A 211 -5.85 0.25 4.89
C SER A 211 -7.02 -0.21 4.02
N GLY A 212 -8.24 0.04 4.49
CA GLY A 212 -9.52 -0.25 3.85
C GLY A 212 -10.39 -1.22 4.65
N LYS A 213 -11.62 -1.42 4.17
CA LYS A 213 -12.57 -2.37 4.72
C LYS A 213 -12.22 -3.80 4.29
N LEU A 214 -12.36 -4.77 5.19
CA LEU A 214 -12.23 -6.19 4.86
C LEU A 214 -13.20 -6.61 3.75
N LEU A 215 -12.70 -7.33 2.76
CA LEU A 215 -13.54 -7.85 1.68
C LEU A 215 -14.45 -9.00 2.19
N PRO A 216 -15.63 -9.21 1.57
CA PRO A 216 -16.51 -10.32 1.93
C PRO A 216 -15.81 -11.68 1.87
N GLY A 217 -15.95 -12.47 2.94
CA GLY A 217 -15.33 -13.78 3.08
C GLY A 217 -13.86 -13.76 3.52
N VAL A 218 -13.27 -12.59 3.76
CA VAL A 218 -11.93 -12.45 4.35
C VAL A 218 -12.05 -12.44 5.87
N LYS A 219 -11.40 -13.40 6.53
CA LYS A 219 -11.21 -13.39 7.98
C LYS A 219 -9.77 -12.98 8.29
N VAL A 220 -9.60 -12.08 9.24
CA VAL A 220 -8.29 -11.62 9.70
C VAL A 220 -8.16 -11.82 11.20
N VAL A 221 -6.98 -12.26 11.61
CA VAL A 221 -6.57 -12.38 13.01
C VAL A 221 -5.18 -11.76 13.17
N ILE A 222 -4.96 -11.12 14.31
CA ILE A 222 -3.64 -10.61 14.69
C ILE A 222 -2.98 -11.68 15.57
N ALA A 223 -1.81 -12.16 15.14
CA ALA A 223 -1.06 -13.21 15.82
C ALA A 223 0.34 -12.73 16.19
N ASN A 224 0.88 -13.23 17.30
CA ASN A 224 2.28 -12.99 17.61
C ASN A 224 3.15 -13.84 16.67
N PRO A 225 4.09 -13.24 15.91
CA PRO A 225 4.86 -13.96 14.90
C PRO A 225 5.77 -15.06 15.48
N ASP A 226 6.20 -14.92 16.74
CA ASP A 226 7.12 -15.84 17.42
C ASP A 226 6.36 -16.95 18.17
N THR A 227 5.35 -16.58 18.96
CA THR A 227 4.60 -17.56 19.78
C THR A 227 3.46 -18.22 19.02
N LYS A 228 3.09 -17.69 17.84
CA LYS A 228 1.92 -18.11 17.03
C LYS A 228 0.60 -18.09 17.82
N GLY A 229 0.53 -17.32 18.90
CA GLY A 229 -0.68 -17.13 19.70
C GLY A 229 -1.50 -15.93 19.22
N GLN A 230 -2.82 -15.98 19.39
CA GLN A 230 -3.68 -14.85 19.08
C GLN A 230 -3.36 -13.65 19.99
N CYS A 231 -3.15 -12.48 19.39
CA CYS A 231 -2.95 -11.23 20.10
C CYS A 231 -4.28 -10.65 20.61
N SER A 232 -4.22 -9.91 21.72
CA SER A 232 -5.36 -9.09 22.15
C SER A 232 -5.43 -7.78 21.34
N ASP A 233 -6.58 -7.11 21.39
CA ASP A 233 -6.87 -5.87 20.61
C ASP A 233 -5.86 -4.72 20.80
N SER A 234 -5.11 -4.74 21.90
CA SER A 234 -4.09 -3.74 22.26
C SER A 234 -2.66 -4.13 21.88
N HIS A 235 -2.46 -5.27 21.23
CA HIS A 235 -1.14 -5.73 20.80
C HIS A 235 -0.96 -5.53 19.30
N LEU A 236 0.27 -5.15 18.94
CA LEU A 236 0.75 -5.21 17.57
C LEU A 236 1.14 -6.65 17.29
N GLY A 237 0.70 -7.18 16.15
CA GLY A 237 1.09 -8.53 15.74
C GLY A 237 1.09 -8.67 14.23
N GLU A 238 1.45 -9.85 13.77
CA GLU A 238 1.38 -10.21 12.37
C GLU A 238 -0.09 -10.37 11.95
N ILE A 239 -0.43 -9.81 10.80
CA ILE A 239 -1.75 -9.96 10.18
C ILE A 239 -1.80 -11.34 9.53
N TRP A 240 -2.69 -12.20 10.00
CA TRP A 240 -2.94 -13.52 9.45
C TRP A 240 -4.31 -13.52 8.79
N VAL A 241 -4.40 -14.10 7.59
CA VAL A 241 -5.59 -14.03 6.75
C VAL A 241 -6.08 -15.42 6.36
N GLN A 242 -7.37 -15.66 6.48
CA GLN A 242 -8.05 -16.84 5.95
C GLN A 242 -9.08 -16.38 4.93
N CYS A 243 -8.88 -16.79 3.68
CA CYS A 243 -9.83 -16.53 2.61
C CYS A 243 -9.66 -17.55 1.46
N ASN A 244 -10.73 -17.73 0.68
CA ASN A 244 -10.74 -18.63 -0.48
C ASN A 244 -9.82 -18.17 -1.62
N HIS A 245 -9.44 -16.89 -1.66
CA HIS A 245 -8.49 -16.34 -2.64
C HIS A 245 -7.07 -16.15 -2.08
N ASN A 246 -6.74 -16.80 -0.96
CA ASN A 246 -5.34 -16.93 -0.54
C ASN A 246 -4.55 -17.75 -1.57
N ALA A 247 -3.28 -17.41 -1.76
CA ALA A 247 -2.36 -18.27 -2.50
C ALA A 247 -2.13 -19.60 -1.76
N SER A 248 -1.80 -20.64 -2.51
CA SER A 248 -1.61 -22.00 -1.98
C SER A 248 -0.15 -22.37 -1.72
N GLY A 249 0.81 -21.53 -2.11
CA GLY A 249 2.23 -21.85 -2.06
C GLY A 249 3.09 -20.91 -2.89
N TYR A 250 4.40 -20.94 -2.64
CA TYR A 250 5.38 -20.36 -3.56
C TYR A 250 5.80 -21.42 -4.58
N PHE A 251 5.86 -21.02 -5.85
CA PHE A 251 6.42 -21.89 -6.89
C PHE A 251 7.95 -21.81 -6.84
N THR A 252 8.63 -22.96 -6.73
CA THR A 252 10.09 -23.05 -6.72
C THR A 252 10.56 -24.04 -7.80
N LEU A 253 11.64 -23.71 -8.50
CA LEU A 253 12.25 -24.61 -9.50
C LEU A 253 13.01 -25.78 -8.85
N TYR A 254 13.43 -25.62 -7.60
CA TYR A 254 14.31 -26.57 -6.88
C TYR A 254 13.56 -27.51 -5.91
N GLY A 255 12.23 -27.48 -5.88
CA GLY A 255 11.40 -28.26 -4.95
C GLY A 255 11.01 -27.47 -3.69
N ASP A 256 10.04 -27.99 -2.95
CA ASP A 256 9.45 -27.34 -1.77
C ASP A 256 10.36 -27.55 -0.54
N ASP A 257 10.93 -26.47 0.00
CA ASP A 257 11.85 -26.51 1.15
C ASP A 257 11.12 -26.69 2.50
N GLY A 258 9.81 -26.97 2.51
CA GLY A 258 8.99 -27.22 3.71
C GLY A 258 8.69 -25.97 4.54
N THR A 259 9.52 -24.93 4.45
CA THR A 259 9.31 -23.61 5.05
C THR A 259 8.10 -22.88 4.45
N ALA A 260 7.75 -23.15 3.19
CA ALA A 260 6.58 -22.55 2.53
C ALA A 260 5.25 -23.01 3.15
N ASN A 261 5.16 -24.24 3.65
CA ASN A 261 3.91 -24.78 4.19
C ASN A 261 3.43 -24.00 5.44
N ASP A 262 4.38 -23.56 6.28
CA ASP A 262 4.12 -22.76 7.48
C ASP A 262 3.60 -21.35 7.17
N HIS A 263 3.81 -20.84 5.95
CA HIS A 263 3.34 -19.51 5.54
C HIS A 263 1.87 -19.53 5.08
N PHE A 264 1.39 -20.62 4.49
CA PHE A 264 0.03 -20.69 3.93
C PHE A 264 -0.95 -21.49 4.79
N ASN A 265 -0.46 -22.40 5.63
CA ASN A 265 -1.25 -23.28 6.48
C ASN A 265 -0.92 -23.11 7.98
N ALA A 266 -0.65 -21.89 8.41
CA ALA A 266 -0.35 -21.61 9.82
C ALA A 266 -1.57 -21.83 10.71
N GLN A 267 -1.35 -22.39 11.90
CA GLN A 267 -2.38 -22.56 12.93
C GLN A 267 -2.00 -21.78 14.17
N LEU A 268 -3.00 -21.20 14.82
CA LEU A 268 -2.82 -20.53 16.09
C LEU A 268 -2.56 -21.57 17.20
N VAL A 269 -1.64 -21.25 18.11
CA VAL A 269 -1.39 -22.06 19.31
C VAL A 269 -2.44 -21.78 20.40
N THR A 270 -2.97 -20.55 20.43
CA THR A 270 -3.99 -20.10 21.37
C THR A 270 -5.07 -19.30 20.65
N GLY A 271 -6.32 -19.41 21.10
CA GLY A 271 -7.48 -18.81 20.42
C GLY A 271 -8.18 -19.82 19.53
N ASN A 272 -8.45 -19.45 18.27
CA ASN A 272 -9.08 -20.35 17.31
C ASN A 272 -8.05 -21.30 16.66
N THR A 273 -7.74 -22.40 17.34
CA THR A 273 -6.73 -23.38 16.90
C THR A 273 -7.21 -24.32 15.79
N GLY A 274 -8.50 -24.31 15.45
CA GLY A 274 -9.10 -25.20 14.46
C GLY A 274 -9.05 -24.69 13.01
N GLU A 275 -8.73 -23.41 12.81
CA GLU A 275 -8.64 -22.79 11.48
C GLU A 275 -7.18 -22.62 11.05
N THR A 276 -6.96 -22.71 9.74
CA THR A 276 -5.67 -22.42 9.09
C THR A 276 -5.69 -21.03 8.49
N TYR A 277 -4.60 -20.29 8.70
CA TYR A 277 -4.40 -18.95 8.21
C TYR A 277 -3.13 -18.87 7.37
N ALA A 278 -3.12 -17.93 6.44
CA ALA A 278 -1.93 -17.55 5.71
C ALA A 278 -1.27 -16.33 6.39
N ARG A 279 0.04 -16.43 6.62
CA ARG A 279 0.89 -15.42 7.24
C ARG A 279 1.23 -14.36 6.22
N THR A 280 0.83 -13.11 6.44
CA THR A 280 1.07 -12.05 5.46
C THR A 280 2.49 -11.50 5.49
N GLY A 281 3.22 -11.67 6.60
CA GLY A 281 4.50 -11.00 6.83
C GLY A 281 4.38 -9.51 7.15
N TYR A 282 3.18 -8.98 7.40
CA TYR A 282 2.95 -7.59 7.77
C TYR A 282 2.47 -7.46 9.21
N LEU A 283 3.01 -6.49 9.92
CA LEU A 283 2.59 -6.11 11.26
C LEU A 283 1.44 -5.10 11.19
N GLY A 284 0.44 -5.29 12.04
CA GLY A 284 -0.68 -4.39 12.17
C GLY A 284 -1.60 -4.74 13.33
N PHE A 285 -2.74 -4.07 13.35
CA PHE A 285 -3.80 -4.33 14.32
C PHE A 285 -5.17 -4.16 13.66
N LEU A 286 -6.17 -4.81 14.25
CA LEU A 286 -7.57 -4.65 13.88
C LEU A 286 -8.24 -3.66 14.82
N ARG A 287 -9.10 -2.82 14.27
CA ARG A 287 -9.99 -1.99 15.09
C ARG A 287 -11.31 -1.75 14.37
N ARG A 288 -12.40 -1.78 15.13
CA ARG A 288 -13.70 -1.34 14.65
C ARG A 288 -13.71 0.17 14.47
N THR A 289 -14.08 0.62 13.28
CA THR A 289 -14.16 2.04 12.95
C THR A 289 -15.30 2.72 13.71
N GLU A 290 -15.21 4.04 13.86
CA GLU A 290 -16.31 4.87 14.40
C GLU A 290 -17.21 5.42 13.29
N SER A 291 -16.72 5.41 12.04
CA SER A 291 -17.47 5.85 10.87
C SER A 291 -18.39 4.74 10.38
N VAL A 292 -19.63 5.13 10.16
CA VAL A 292 -20.72 4.22 9.85
C VAL A 292 -20.87 4.05 8.34
N GLN A 293 -21.15 2.82 7.91
CA GLN A 293 -21.50 2.49 6.53
C GLN A 293 -22.85 3.10 6.12
N ALA A 294 -23.17 3.02 4.82
CA ALA A 294 -24.45 3.52 4.30
C ALA A 294 -25.68 2.83 4.92
N ASP A 295 -25.50 1.62 5.47
CA ASP A 295 -26.53 0.81 6.14
C ASP A 295 -26.66 1.08 7.65
N GLY A 296 -25.77 1.87 8.25
CA GLY A 296 -25.79 2.11 9.69
C GLY A 296 -24.82 1.26 10.52
N GLU A 297 -24.02 0.37 9.91
CA GLU A 297 -23.10 -0.52 10.64
C GLU A 297 -21.64 -0.03 10.66
N LEU A 298 -20.95 -0.29 11.77
CA LEU A 298 -19.49 -0.12 11.87
C LEU A 298 -18.79 -1.29 11.17
N HIS A 299 -17.60 -1.06 10.63
CA HIS A 299 -16.80 -2.13 10.03
C HIS A 299 -15.46 -2.32 10.76
N ASP A 300 -14.94 -3.53 10.68
CA ASP A 300 -13.60 -3.83 11.18
C ASP A 300 -12.58 -3.41 10.12
N ALA A 301 -11.62 -2.59 10.54
CA ALA A 301 -10.57 -2.02 9.71
C ALA A 301 -9.21 -2.59 10.09
N VAL A 302 -8.38 -2.80 9.06
CA VAL A 302 -6.98 -3.20 9.24
C VAL A 302 -6.10 -1.95 9.21
N PHE A 303 -5.24 -1.83 10.20
CA PHE A 303 -4.21 -0.80 10.28
C PHE A 303 -2.85 -1.45 10.10
N VAL A 304 -2.28 -1.34 8.90
CA VAL A 304 -0.94 -1.85 8.59
C VAL A 304 0.12 -0.89 9.13
N VAL A 305 1.09 -1.43 9.87
CA VAL A 305 2.19 -0.68 10.48
C VAL A 305 3.49 -0.87 9.69
N GLY A 306 3.72 -2.03 9.09
CA GLY A 306 4.89 -2.25 8.22
C GLY A 306 5.21 -3.73 8.00
N ALA A 307 6.15 -4.02 7.10
CA ALA A 307 6.61 -5.39 6.87
C ALA A 307 7.46 -5.89 8.05
N LEU A 308 7.21 -7.13 8.48
CA LEU A 308 7.91 -7.78 9.59
C LEU A 308 9.41 -7.93 9.29
N GLU A 309 9.74 -8.38 8.08
CA GLU A 309 11.12 -8.64 7.62
C GLU A 309 11.96 -7.36 7.53
N GLU A 310 11.33 -6.20 7.36
CA GLU A 310 12.01 -4.91 7.30
C GLU A 310 12.21 -4.28 8.69
N THR A 311 11.58 -4.81 9.74
CA THR A 311 11.69 -4.20 11.07
C THR A 311 13.09 -4.33 11.64
N VAL A 312 13.55 -3.27 12.30
CA VAL A 312 14.86 -3.20 12.94
C VAL A 312 14.68 -3.45 14.43
N ILE A 313 15.24 -4.56 14.94
CA ILE A 313 15.20 -4.87 16.37
C ILE A 313 16.54 -4.46 16.99
N LEU A 314 16.52 -3.51 17.92
CA LEU A 314 17.69 -3.02 18.63
C LEU A 314 17.40 -2.99 20.13
N ARG A 315 18.25 -3.64 20.93
CA ARG A 315 18.12 -3.72 22.40
C ARG A 315 16.74 -4.23 22.85
N GLY A 316 16.14 -5.16 22.10
CA GLY A 316 14.83 -5.74 22.39
C GLY A 316 13.62 -4.85 22.04
N MET A 317 13.84 -3.69 21.42
CA MET A 317 12.78 -2.81 20.92
C MET A 317 12.68 -2.92 19.41
N ARG A 318 11.44 -2.89 18.89
CA ARG A 318 11.16 -2.93 17.45
C ARG A 318 11.02 -1.53 16.88
N TYR A 319 11.76 -1.25 15.82
CA TYR A 319 11.71 0.00 15.06
C TYR A 319 11.24 -0.28 13.65
N HIS A 320 10.30 0.54 13.17
CA HIS A 320 9.87 0.49 11.78
C HIS A 320 10.71 1.48 10.97
N PRO A 321 11.40 1.04 9.90
CA PRO A 321 12.27 1.91 9.11
C PRO A 321 11.60 3.19 8.63
N ILE A 322 10.32 3.11 8.22
CA ILE A 322 9.54 4.26 7.76
C ILE A 322 9.48 5.39 8.80
N ASP A 323 9.43 5.07 10.09
CA ASP A 323 9.36 6.08 11.15
C ASP A 323 10.70 6.81 11.31
N ILE A 324 11.81 6.10 11.17
CA ILE A 324 13.16 6.68 11.21
C ILE A 324 13.42 7.50 9.94
N GLU A 325 13.09 6.95 8.77
CA GLU A 325 13.22 7.63 7.48
C GLU A 325 12.44 8.94 7.45
N MET A 326 11.22 8.98 7.99
CA MET A 326 10.44 10.22 8.09
C MET A 326 11.11 11.28 8.97
N THR A 327 11.86 10.89 10.00
CA THR A 327 12.68 11.81 10.79
C THR A 327 13.89 12.28 9.99
N VAL A 328 14.61 11.37 9.32
CA VAL A 328 15.76 11.70 8.47
C VAL A 328 15.37 12.66 7.34
N MET A 329 14.29 12.39 6.62
CA MET A 329 13.75 13.26 5.56
C MET A 329 13.43 14.68 6.04
N ARG A 330 13.06 14.85 7.32
CA ARG A 330 12.74 16.17 7.91
C ARG A 330 13.97 16.92 8.40
N CYS A 331 15.12 16.27 8.51
CA CYS A 331 16.34 16.88 9.04
C CYS A 331 16.82 18.02 8.14
N HIS A 332 16.84 17.80 6.82
CA HIS A 332 17.40 18.76 5.89
C HIS A 332 16.69 18.76 4.52
N LYS A 333 16.45 19.96 3.97
CA LYS A 333 15.71 20.16 2.71
C LYS A 333 16.37 19.54 1.46
N LYS A 334 17.68 19.28 1.53
CA LYS A 334 18.46 18.70 0.43
C LYS A 334 18.52 17.17 0.47
N ILE A 335 17.87 16.55 1.45
CA ILE A 335 17.70 15.10 1.46
C ILE A 335 16.56 14.79 0.49
N SER A 336 16.88 14.17 -0.65
CA SER A 336 15.88 13.79 -1.66
C SER A 336 15.17 12.50 -1.27
N GLU A 337 15.91 11.55 -0.72
CA GLU A 337 15.42 10.25 -0.27
C GLU A 337 16.36 9.65 0.79
N CYS A 338 15.85 8.68 1.56
CA CYS A 338 16.69 7.90 2.46
C CYS A 338 16.16 6.47 2.63
N ALA A 339 17.00 5.56 3.10
CA ALA A 339 16.58 4.22 3.48
C ALA A 339 17.36 3.75 4.71
N VAL A 340 16.68 2.98 5.56
CA VAL A 340 17.24 2.51 6.82
C VAL A 340 17.13 1.00 6.92
N PHE A 341 18.22 0.36 7.38
CA PHE A 341 18.26 -1.08 7.62
C PHE A 341 19.21 -1.42 8.78
N ASN A 342 19.16 -2.67 9.22
CA ASN A 342 20.05 -3.19 10.26
C ASN A 342 21.31 -3.83 9.67
N TRP A 343 22.44 -3.64 10.33
CA TRP A 343 23.68 -4.36 10.03
C TRP A 343 24.43 -4.66 11.33
N THR A 344 24.60 -5.94 11.68
CA THR A 344 25.35 -6.36 12.90
C THR A 344 24.94 -5.61 14.18
N ASN A 345 23.64 -5.42 14.42
CA ASN A 345 23.07 -4.63 15.53
C ASN A 345 23.37 -3.11 15.49
N LEU A 346 23.86 -2.60 14.37
CA LEU A 346 23.96 -1.18 14.08
C LEU A 346 22.81 -0.75 13.18
N LEU A 347 22.36 0.48 13.37
CA LEU A 347 21.45 1.16 12.47
C LEU A 347 22.26 1.81 11.35
N VAL A 348 22.01 1.40 10.10
CA VAL A 348 22.60 2.01 8.91
C VAL A 348 21.56 2.92 8.27
N VAL A 349 21.94 4.16 7.99
CA VAL A 349 21.09 5.15 7.32
C VAL A 349 21.79 5.54 6.01
N VAL A 350 21.16 5.24 4.88
CA VAL A 350 21.59 5.68 3.56
C VAL A 350 20.76 6.89 3.17
N VAL A 351 21.41 7.97 2.74
CA VAL A 351 20.75 9.25 2.44
C VAL A 351 21.22 9.75 1.09
N GLU A 352 20.26 10.09 0.24
CA GLU A 352 20.53 10.76 -1.03
C GLU A 352 20.60 12.27 -0.84
N LEU A 353 21.67 12.87 -1.32
CA LEU A 353 21.92 14.30 -1.22
C LEU A 353 21.67 15.00 -2.58
N ASP A 354 20.62 15.81 -2.64
CA ASP A 354 20.38 16.76 -3.74
C ASP A 354 21.12 18.08 -3.46
N GLY A 355 22.44 18.05 -3.59
CA GLY A 355 23.31 19.14 -3.18
C GLY A 355 24.76 18.99 -3.64
N ALA A 356 25.63 19.84 -3.11
CA ALA A 356 27.06 19.73 -3.37
C ALA A 356 27.69 18.78 -2.35
N GLU A 357 28.66 17.98 -2.78
CA GLU A 357 29.29 16.94 -1.96
C GLU A 357 29.86 17.45 -0.63
N TYR A 358 30.39 18.69 -0.58
CA TYR A 358 30.95 19.27 0.64
C TYR A 358 29.93 19.43 1.77
N GLU A 359 28.63 19.46 1.45
CA GLU A 359 27.54 19.56 2.43
C GLU A 359 27.20 18.22 3.07
N ALA A 360 27.71 17.10 2.54
CA ALA A 360 27.49 15.76 3.09
C ALA A 360 27.93 15.65 4.56
N LEU A 361 29.02 16.32 4.92
CA LEU A 361 29.56 16.32 6.28
C LEU A 361 28.63 16.99 7.29
N ASP A 362 27.89 18.02 6.87
CA ASP A 362 26.98 18.76 7.74
C ASP A 362 25.71 17.95 8.08
N LEU A 363 25.35 16.98 7.23
CA LEU A 363 24.18 16.13 7.43
C LEU A 363 24.37 15.09 8.53
N VAL A 364 25.60 14.59 8.71
CA VAL A 364 25.92 13.51 9.65
C VAL A 364 25.56 13.83 11.09
N PRO A 365 26.02 14.96 11.70
CA PRO A 365 25.66 15.29 13.07
C PRO A 365 24.16 15.56 13.21
N LEU A 366 23.56 16.20 12.20
CA LEU A 366 22.14 16.56 12.19
C LEU A 366 21.23 15.31 12.19
N ILE A 367 21.51 14.35 11.31
CA ILE A 367 20.79 13.07 11.25
C ILE A 367 20.99 12.30 12.56
N THR A 368 22.24 12.23 13.04
CA THR A 368 22.55 11.50 14.28
C THR A 368 21.81 12.09 15.48
N SER A 369 21.78 13.42 15.63
CA SER A 369 21.09 14.09 16.72
C SER A 369 19.57 13.91 16.63
N SER A 370 18.97 14.10 15.45
CA SER A 370 17.52 14.00 15.29
C SER A 370 17.00 12.59 15.49
N VAL A 371 17.72 11.56 15.00
CA VAL A 371 17.36 10.16 15.25
C VAL A 371 17.54 9.80 16.73
N LEU A 372 18.59 10.29 17.38
CA LEU A 372 18.78 10.06 18.82
C LEU A 372 17.67 10.72 19.65
N GLU A 373 17.29 11.96 19.35
CA GLU A 373 16.27 12.71 20.09
C GLU A 373 14.87 12.09 19.92
N GLU A 374 14.44 11.82 18.69
CA GLU A 374 13.08 11.29 18.43
C GLU A 374 12.98 9.78 18.68
N HIS A 375 14.00 9.02 18.28
CA HIS A 375 13.96 7.56 18.30
C HIS A 375 14.69 6.92 19.48
N GLN A 376 15.54 7.67 20.19
CA GLN A 376 16.39 7.13 21.27
C GLN A 376 17.26 5.96 20.78
N VAL A 377 17.69 6.04 19.50
CA VAL A 377 18.56 5.08 18.83
C VAL A 377 19.79 5.81 18.34
N ILE A 378 20.94 5.17 18.50
CA ILE A 378 22.21 5.66 17.97
C ILE A 378 22.34 5.13 16.54
N VAL A 379 22.55 6.03 15.59
CA VAL A 379 22.90 5.67 14.21
C VAL A 379 24.35 5.23 14.20
N GLY A 380 24.62 3.99 13.74
CA GLY A 380 25.97 3.43 13.72
C GLY A 380 26.73 3.76 12.44
N VAL A 381 26.04 3.79 11.30
CA VAL A 381 26.64 4.13 10.01
C VAL A 381 25.72 5.08 9.25
N ILE A 382 26.27 6.17 8.73
CA ILE A 382 25.59 7.06 7.78
C ILE A 382 26.34 7.01 6.46
N VAL A 383 25.61 6.70 5.39
CA VAL A 383 26.13 6.63 4.02
C VAL A 383 25.43 7.72 3.23
N VAL A 384 26.18 8.69 2.74
CA VAL A 384 25.68 9.75 1.86
C VAL A 384 26.00 9.38 0.42
N VAL A 385 24.99 9.37 -0.43
CA VAL A 385 25.06 8.92 -1.83
C VAL A 385 24.41 9.95 -2.75
N ASP A 386 24.68 9.83 -4.05
CA ASP A 386 24.00 10.61 -5.08
C ASP A 386 22.50 10.26 -5.20
N PRO A 387 21.67 11.18 -5.70
CA PRO A 387 20.27 10.90 -5.99
C PRO A 387 20.06 9.73 -6.96
N GLY A 388 19.09 8.86 -6.66
CA GLY A 388 18.75 7.68 -7.45
C GLY A 388 19.48 6.40 -7.07
N VAL A 389 20.33 6.41 -6.04
CA VAL A 389 21.04 5.23 -5.53
C VAL A 389 20.14 4.37 -4.64
N VAL A 390 19.19 4.96 -3.90
CA VAL A 390 18.21 4.22 -3.12
C VAL A 390 17.22 3.55 -4.07
N PRO A 391 17.20 2.20 -4.16
CA PRO A 391 16.36 1.51 -5.12
C PRO A 391 14.90 1.62 -4.71
N ILE A 392 14.07 2.21 -5.58
CA ILE A 392 12.62 2.29 -5.44
C ILE A 392 11.99 1.50 -6.59
N ASN A 393 11.01 0.65 -6.28
CA ASN A 393 10.30 -0.10 -7.31
C ASN A 393 9.21 0.76 -8.00
N SER A 394 8.61 0.24 -9.08
CA SER A 394 7.53 0.92 -9.82
C SER A 394 6.27 1.21 -8.99
N ARG A 395 6.13 0.62 -7.80
CA ARG A 395 5.02 0.85 -6.88
C ARG A 395 5.33 2.01 -5.91
N GLY A 396 6.57 2.48 -5.87
CA GLY A 396 7.05 3.54 -4.98
C GLY A 396 7.64 3.00 -3.67
N GLU A 397 7.83 1.70 -3.53
CA GLU A 397 8.35 1.06 -2.32
C GLU A 397 9.88 0.98 -2.38
N LYS A 398 10.53 1.31 -1.25
CA LYS A 398 11.99 1.23 -1.11
C LYS A 398 12.41 -0.24 -0.99
N GLN A 399 13.36 -0.67 -1.82
CA GLN A 399 13.91 -2.01 -1.78
C GLN A 399 15.07 -2.09 -0.76
N ARG A 400 14.74 -1.94 0.53
CA ARG A 400 15.72 -1.86 1.64
C ARG A 400 16.66 -3.07 1.69
N MET A 401 16.14 -4.26 1.43
CA MET A 401 16.92 -5.50 1.42
C MET A 401 17.94 -5.53 0.27
N HIS A 402 17.53 -5.09 -0.92
CA HIS A 402 18.44 -4.97 -2.06
C HIS A 402 19.55 -3.94 -1.79
N LEU A 403 19.19 -2.79 -1.21
CA LEU A 403 20.15 -1.76 -0.81
C LEU A 403 21.13 -2.28 0.24
N ARG A 404 20.64 -3.01 1.25
CA ARG A 404 21.48 -3.64 2.27
C ARG A 404 22.45 -4.63 1.65
N ASP A 405 21.99 -5.49 0.76
CA ASP A 405 22.84 -6.49 0.13
C ASP A 405 23.92 -5.83 -0.75
N GLY A 406 23.59 -4.73 -1.44
CA GLY A 406 24.55 -3.89 -2.15
C GLY A 406 25.57 -3.21 -1.23
N PHE A 407 25.13 -2.70 -0.07
CA PHE A 407 26.03 -2.17 0.96
C PHE A 407 26.99 -3.24 1.49
N LEU A 408 26.50 -4.46 1.76
CA LEU A 408 27.32 -5.58 2.25
C LEU A 408 28.33 -6.09 1.21
N ALA A 409 28.02 -5.92 -0.07
CA ALA A 409 28.86 -6.33 -1.18
C ALA A 409 29.81 -5.22 -1.65
N ASP A 410 29.89 -4.09 -0.94
CA ASP A 410 30.66 -2.89 -1.32
C ASP A 410 30.34 -2.39 -2.75
N GLN A 411 29.06 -2.45 -3.14
CA GLN A 411 28.59 -2.03 -4.47
C GLN A 411 28.03 -0.60 -4.50
N LEU A 412 27.88 0.04 -3.34
CA LEU A 412 27.48 1.44 -3.26
C LEU A 412 28.70 2.33 -3.52
N ASP A 413 28.50 3.42 -4.26
CA ASP A 413 29.50 4.46 -4.50
C ASP A 413 29.14 5.70 -3.65
N PRO A 414 29.58 5.77 -2.38
CA PRO A 414 29.18 6.84 -1.48
C PRO A 414 30.03 8.10 -1.68
N ILE A 415 29.37 9.25 -1.63
CA ILE A 415 30.02 10.57 -1.48
C ILE A 415 30.78 10.62 -0.15
N TYR A 416 30.16 10.11 0.91
CA TYR A 416 30.75 10.09 2.24
C TYR A 416 30.19 8.95 3.11
N VAL A 417 31.03 8.36 3.95
CA VAL A 417 30.62 7.35 4.95
C VAL A 417 31.11 7.77 6.33
N ALA A 418 30.17 7.88 7.27
CA ALA A 418 30.45 8.13 8.68
C ALA A 418 30.22 6.86 9.49
N TYR A 419 31.23 6.43 10.24
CA TYR A 419 31.11 5.38 11.26
C TYR A 419 31.04 6.03 12.63
N ASN A 420 29.87 6.00 13.24
CA ASN A 420 29.65 6.40 14.62
C ASN A 420 29.81 5.16 15.50
N MET A 421 31.06 4.80 15.77
CA MET A 421 31.40 3.69 16.69
C MET A 421 31.44 4.13 18.15
#